data_AF-A0A952QZ05-F1
#
_entry.id   AF-A0A952QZ05-F1
#
_cell.length_a   1.000
_cell.length_b   1.000
_cell.length_c   1.000
_cell.angle_alpha   90.00
_cell.angle_beta   90.00
_cell.angle_gamma   90.00
#
_symmetry.space_group_name_H-M   'P 1'
#
loop_
_entity.id
_entity.type
_entity.pdbx_description
1 polymer ?
#
loop_
_entity_poly.entity_id
_entity_poly.type
_entity_poly.pdbx_seq_one_letter_code
_entity_poly.pdbx_strand_id
1 'polypeptide(L)'
;MGFATGRSEDSVEERLAVFMQDLRANGIGAVQLDALQQALAGGPEDEPRVVAALNGLYETLGENPAPVQEARVLIATLGEERLAALLLVSKSSVQRYARGKRQAPEVIVERLHWLALLVGYLHGVYNDFGVRRWFDRPRVQLDGLSPAEALESDGIWTPDTPWAVRVMELGMATLGMVAT
;
A
#
# COMPACT_ATOMS: atom_id res chain seq x y z
N MET A 1 -6.93 -24.85 -38.67
CA MET A 1 -7.16 -23.73 -37.71
C MET A 1 -6.31 -24.03 -36.49
N GLY A 2 -5.15 -23.38 -36.36
CA GLY A 2 -4.28 -23.50 -35.19
C GLY A 2 -4.62 -22.40 -34.18
N PHE A 3 -4.89 -22.79 -32.94
CA PHE A 3 -5.05 -21.84 -31.84
C PHE A 3 -3.66 -21.33 -31.45
N ALA A 4 -3.44 -20.02 -31.58
CA ALA A 4 -2.25 -19.35 -31.08
C ALA A 4 -2.31 -19.29 -29.55
N THR A 5 -1.53 -20.15 -28.88
CA THR A 5 -1.35 -20.16 -27.42
C THR A 5 -0.18 -19.28 -26.94
N GLY A 6 0.55 -18.61 -27.84
CA GLY A 6 1.72 -17.79 -27.50
C GLY A 6 1.42 -16.33 -27.15
N ARG A 7 0.43 -16.03 -26.28
CA ARG A 7 0.07 -14.63 -25.96
C ARG A 7 0.07 -14.26 -24.47
N SER A 8 0.36 -15.19 -23.55
CA SER A 8 0.27 -14.92 -22.10
C SER A 8 1.61 -14.83 -21.38
N GLU A 9 2.58 -15.70 -21.66
CA GLU A 9 3.86 -15.76 -20.91
C GLU A 9 4.83 -14.64 -21.30
N ASP A 10 5.04 -14.42 -22.61
CA ASP A 10 5.84 -13.29 -23.12
C ASP A 10 5.35 -11.94 -22.55
N SER A 11 4.04 -11.82 -22.30
CA SER A 11 3.44 -10.59 -21.76
C SER A 11 3.71 -10.37 -20.27
N VAL A 12 3.99 -11.43 -19.50
CA VAL A 12 4.29 -11.34 -18.07
C VAL A 12 5.78 -11.07 -17.87
N GLU A 13 6.65 -11.75 -18.62
CA GLU A 13 8.09 -11.51 -18.58
C GLU A 13 8.43 -10.08 -19.00
N GLU A 14 7.82 -9.58 -20.09
CA GLU A 14 7.99 -8.18 -20.51
C GLU A 14 7.52 -7.19 -19.44
N ARG A 15 6.36 -7.43 -18.81
CA ARG A 15 5.84 -6.57 -17.73
C ARG A 15 6.75 -6.60 -16.50
N LEU A 16 7.26 -7.78 -16.15
CA LEU A 16 8.16 -7.95 -15.02
C LEU A 16 9.50 -7.23 -15.30
N ALA A 17 10.02 -7.32 -16.52
CA ALA A 17 11.22 -6.60 -16.92
C ALA A 17 11.04 -5.07 -16.86
N VAL A 18 9.92 -4.55 -17.38
CA VAL A 18 9.58 -3.12 -17.28
C VAL A 18 9.44 -2.69 -15.83
N PHE A 19 8.73 -3.46 -15.01
CA PHE A 19 8.58 -3.18 -13.58
C PHE A 19 9.93 -3.14 -12.86
N MET A 20 10.79 -4.15 -13.05
CA MET A 20 12.13 -4.16 -12.46
C MET A 20 12.98 -2.98 -12.92
N GLN A 21 12.87 -2.57 -14.20
CA GLN A 21 13.57 -1.41 -14.72
C GLN A 21 13.09 -0.10 -14.05
N ASP A 22 11.78 0.06 -13.89
CA ASP A 22 11.20 1.23 -13.21
C ASP A 22 11.66 1.30 -11.74
N LEU A 23 11.68 0.17 -11.03
CA LEU A 23 12.17 0.13 -9.65
C LEU A 23 13.65 0.53 -9.54
N ARG A 24 14.51 0.04 -10.46
CA ARG A 24 15.92 0.44 -10.53
C ARG A 24 16.07 1.93 -10.80
N ALA A 25 15.31 2.49 -11.74
CA ALA A 25 15.38 3.90 -12.08
C ALA A 25 15.03 4.82 -10.90
N ASN A 26 14.20 4.34 -9.97
CA ASN A 26 13.81 5.04 -8.76
C ASN A 26 14.64 4.65 -7.52
N GLY A 27 15.67 3.81 -7.68
CA GLY A 27 16.54 3.38 -6.58
C GLY A 27 15.85 2.51 -5.52
N ILE A 28 14.75 1.84 -5.87
CA ILE A 28 13.96 1.04 -4.94
C ILE A 28 14.44 -0.41 -4.97
N GLY A 29 14.80 -0.97 -3.80
CA GLY A 29 15.03 -2.41 -3.64
C GLY A 29 16.15 -2.99 -4.49
N ALA A 30 17.24 -2.26 -4.72
CA ALA A 30 18.34 -2.71 -5.60
C ALA A 30 18.87 -4.11 -5.23
N VAL A 31 19.05 -4.38 -3.94
CA VAL A 31 19.50 -5.70 -3.45
C VAL A 31 18.51 -6.79 -3.79
N GLN A 32 17.22 -6.55 -3.58
CA GLN A 32 16.17 -7.53 -3.80
C GLN A 32 15.87 -7.73 -5.30
N LEU A 33 16.05 -6.70 -6.13
CA LEU A 33 15.97 -6.80 -7.59
C LEU A 33 17.09 -7.66 -8.16
N ASP A 34 18.31 -7.52 -7.64
CA ASP A 34 19.44 -8.34 -8.07
C ASP A 34 19.26 -9.78 -7.60
N ALA A 35 18.75 -10.00 -6.38
CA ALA A 35 18.39 -11.33 -5.89
C ALA A 35 17.29 -11.98 -6.73
N LEU A 36 16.24 -11.22 -7.10
CA LEU A 36 15.17 -11.71 -7.96
C LEU A 36 15.69 -12.09 -9.35
N GLN A 37 16.52 -11.24 -9.96
CA GLN A 37 17.09 -11.52 -11.27
C GLN A 37 17.99 -12.76 -11.27
N GLN A 38 18.78 -12.97 -10.20
CA GLN A 38 19.58 -14.18 -10.05
C GLN A 38 18.71 -15.43 -9.88
N ALA A 39 17.65 -15.35 -9.07
CA ALA A 39 16.75 -16.47 -8.84
C ALA A 39 15.93 -16.84 -10.09
N LEU A 40 15.49 -15.86 -10.88
CA LEU A 40 14.77 -16.09 -12.14
C LEU A 40 15.66 -16.66 -13.27
N ALA A 41 16.97 -16.40 -13.22
CA ALA A 41 17.93 -17.01 -14.15
C ALA A 41 18.25 -18.48 -13.80
N GLY A 42 17.81 -18.95 -12.63
CA GLY A 42 17.97 -20.30 -12.13
C GLY A 42 16.95 -21.30 -12.68
N GLY A 43 16.96 -22.50 -12.11
CA GLY A 43 15.98 -23.56 -12.39
C GLY A 43 14.81 -23.56 -11.40
N PRO A 44 13.84 -24.49 -11.56
CA PRO A 44 12.70 -24.63 -10.65
C PRO A 44 13.08 -24.78 -9.16
N GLU A 45 14.28 -25.30 -8.87
CA GLU A 45 14.84 -25.42 -7.53
C GLU A 45 15.06 -24.08 -6.79
N ASP A 46 15.11 -22.97 -7.53
CA ASP A 46 15.29 -21.62 -6.98
C ASP A 46 13.95 -20.93 -6.63
N GLU A 47 12.81 -21.61 -6.77
CA GLU A 47 11.48 -21.09 -6.38
C GLU A 47 11.46 -20.46 -4.96
N PRO A 48 12.05 -21.07 -3.91
CA PRO A 48 12.08 -20.45 -2.59
C PRO A 48 12.85 -19.12 -2.56
N ARG A 49 13.88 -18.97 -3.41
CA ARG A 49 14.65 -17.73 -3.52
C ARG A 49 13.87 -16.66 -4.27
N VAL A 50 13.10 -17.03 -5.30
CA VAL A 50 12.19 -16.11 -5.99
C VAL A 50 11.16 -15.56 -5.00
N VAL A 51 10.53 -16.42 -4.20
CA VAL A 51 9.55 -16.01 -3.17
C VAL A 51 10.19 -15.08 -2.14
N ALA A 52 11.38 -15.41 -1.64
CA ALA A 52 12.09 -14.56 -0.68
C ALA A 52 12.45 -13.19 -1.25
N ALA A 53 12.92 -13.14 -2.51
CA ALA A 53 13.25 -11.88 -3.19
C ALA A 53 11.99 -11.02 -3.44
N LEU A 54 10.87 -11.63 -3.83
CA LEU A 54 9.59 -10.94 -3.98
C LEU A 54 9.05 -10.40 -2.66
N ASN A 55 9.16 -11.16 -1.57
CA ASN A 55 8.78 -10.69 -0.23
C ASN A 55 9.65 -9.50 0.21
N GLY A 56 10.96 -9.56 0.02
CA GLY A 56 11.85 -8.44 0.33
C GLY A 56 11.59 -7.21 -0.56
N LEU A 57 11.23 -7.41 -1.83
CA LEU A 57 10.80 -6.30 -2.71
C LEU A 57 9.49 -5.69 -2.23
N TYR A 58 8.53 -6.51 -1.82
CA TYR A 58 7.26 -6.08 -1.26
C TYR A 58 7.48 -5.23 0.00
N GLU A 59 8.35 -5.67 0.91
CA GLU A 59 8.74 -4.92 2.10
C GLU A 59 9.39 -3.58 1.72
N THR A 60 10.38 -3.59 0.82
CA THR A 60 11.09 -2.37 0.41
C THR A 60 10.16 -1.36 -0.29
N LEU A 61 9.21 -1.85 -1.09
CA LEU A 61 8.16 -1.01 -1.68
C LEU A 61 7.23 -0.43 -0.62
N GLY A 62 6.93 -1.22 0.40
CA GLY A 62 6.18 -0.80 1.58
C GLY A 62 6.90 0.23 2.45
N GLU A 63 8.19 0.52 2.21
CA GLU A 63 8.95 1.57 2.89
C GLU A 63 9.14 2.82 2.01
N ASN A 64 8.62 2.84 0.77
CA ASN A 64 8.86 3.91 -0.20
C ASN A 64 7.57 4.69 -0.52
N PRO A 65 7.36 5.87 0.09
CA PRO A 65 6.18 6.68 -0.17
C PRO A 65 6.09 7.21 -1.61
N ALA A 66 4.91 7.05 -2.21
CA ALA A 66 4.57 7.60 -3.52
C ALA A 66 3.37 8.57 -3.42
N PRO A 67 3.52 9.73 -2.76
CA PRO A 67 2.39 10.50 -2.23
C PRO A 67 1.37 10.96 -3.28
N VAL A 68 1.80 11.27 -4.50
CA VAL A 68 0.89 11.66 -5.60
C VAL A 68 0.02 10.47 -6.01
N GLN A 69 0.62 9.28 -6.14
CA GLN A 69 -0.07 8.08 -6.60
C GLN A 69 -0.93 7.49 -5.48
N GLU A 70 -0.40 7.43 -4.25
CA GLU A 70 -1.13 7.03 -3.05
C GLU A 70 -2.38 7.89 -2.84
N ALA A 71 -2.25 9.22 -2.96
CA ALA A 71 -3.40 10.11 -2.87
C ALA A 71 -4.45 9.82 -3.95
N ARG A 72 -4.06 9.50 -5.19
CA ARG A 72 -5.02 9.14 -6.25
C ARG A 72 -5.76 7.85 -5.97
N VAL A 73 -5.04 6.81 -5.54
CA VAL A 73 -5.62 5.50 -5.20
C VAL A 73 -6.56 5.66 -4.01
N LEU A 74 -6.13 6.36 -2.96
CA LEU A 74 -6.95 6.63 -1.77
C LEU A 74 -8.17 7.49 -2.10
N ILE A 75 -8.10 8.43 -3.03
CA ILE A 75 -9.30 9.17 -3.50
C ILE A 75 -10.28 8.23 -4.20
N ALA A 76 -9.81 7.32 -5.06
CA ALA A 76 -10.67 6.35 -5.73
C ALA A 76 -11.39 5.45 -4.72
N THR A 77 -10.69 4.99 -3.69
CA THR A 77 -11.26 4.09 -2.66
C THR A 77 -12.04 4.82 -1.58
N LEU A 78 -11.56 5.90 -0.99
CA LEU A 78 -12.19 6.56 0.17
C LEU A 78 -13.05 7.77 -0.21
N GLY A 79 -12.78 8.38 -1.36
CA GLY A 79 -13.31 9.69 -1.71
C GLY A 79 -12.54 10.84 -1.07
N GLU A 80 -12.60 12.02 -1.69
CA GLU A 80 -11.78 13.17 -1.29
C GLU A 80 -12.12 13.71 0.11
N GLU A 81 -13.40 13.72 0.50
CA GLU A 81 -13.85 14.26 1.80
C GLU A 81 -13.33 13.41 2.96
N ARG A 82 -13.48 12.09 2.84
CA ARG A 82 -13.02 11.15 3.87
C ARG A 82 -11.51 11.14 3.97
N LEU A 83 -10.82 11.15 2.83
CA LEU A 83 -9.36 11.23 2.84
C LEU A 83 -8.88 12.54 3.47
N ALA A 84 -9.56 13.65 3.21
CA ALA A 84 -9.24 14.94 3.82
C ALA A 84 -9.41 14.90 5.35
N ALA A 85 -10.49 14.30 5.84
CA ALA A 85 -10.72 14.09 7.27
C ALA A 85 -9.60 13.24 7.90
N LEU A 86 -9.30 12.07 7.34
CA LEU A 86 -8.25 11.18 7.86
C LEU A 86 -6.85 11.81 7.83
N LEU A 87 -6.56 12.66 6.84
CA LEU A 87 -5.28 13.37 6.74
C LEU A 87 -5.21 14.63 7.60
N LEU A 88 -6.32 15.06 8.20
CA LEU A 88 -6.46 16.32 8.94
C LEU A 88 -6.14 17.56 8.09
N VAL A 89 -6.60 17.57 6.85
CA VAL A 89 -6.40 18.68 5.90
C VAL A 89 -7.69 19.03 5.16
N SER A 90 -7.68 20.12 4.41
CA SER A 90 -8.81 20.45 3.52
C SER A 90 -8.85 19.51 2.30
N LYS A 91 -10.07 19.26 1.78
CA LYS A 91 -10.29 18.62 0.47
C LYS A 91 -9.47 19.25 -0.66
N SER A 92 -9.39 20.57 -0.69
CA SER A 92 -8.60 21.29 -1.69
C SER A 92 -7.10 20.98 -1.61
N SER A 93 -6.58 20.68 -0.43
CA SER A 93 -5.19 20.25 -0.25
C SER A 93 -4.99 18.84 -0.80
N VAL A 94 -5.90 17.90 -0.48
CA VAL A 94 -5.91 16.53 -1.03
C VAL A 94 -5.86 16.55 -2.57
N GLN A 95 -6.73 17.34 -3.19
CA GLN A 95 -6.76 17.49 -4.65
C GLN A 95 -5.44 18.03 -5.23
N ARG A 96 -4.79 18.97 -4.53
CA ARG A 96 -3.51 19.53 -4.98
C ARG A 96 -2.37 18.52 -4.87
N TYR A 97 -2.34 17.72 -3.79
CA TYR A 97 -1.36 16.65 -3.59
C TYR A 97 -1.52 15.56 -4.66
N ALA A 98 -2.74 15.06 -4.88
CA ALA A 98 -3.03 14.04 -5.90
C ALA A 98 -2.72 14.48 -7.34
N ARG A 99 -2.72 15.79 -7.61
CA ARG A 99 -2.36 16.35 -8.92
C ARG A 99 -0.87 16.70 -9.05
N GLY A 100 -0.07 16.54 -8.00
CA GLY A 100 1.32 16.99 -7.97
C GLY A 100 1.48 18.52 -8.08
N LYS A 101 0.40 19.29 -7.88
CA LYS A 101 0.41 20.77 -7.95
C LYS A 101 0.92 21.42 -6.66
N ARG A 102 1.17 20.60 -5.64
CA ARG A 102 1.76 20.98 -4.36
C ARG A 102 2.50 19.76 -3.82
N GLN A 103 3.72 19.95 -3.34
CA GLN A 103 4.41 18.94 -2.55
C GLN A 103 3.70 18.79 -1.21
N ALA A 104 3.39 17.55 -0.84
CA ALA A 104 2.84 17.25 0.47
C ALA A 104 3.91 17.50 1.55
N PRO A 105 3.57 18.16 2.67
CA PRO A 105 4.44 18.17 3.85
C PRO A 105 4.74 16.75 4.31
N GLU A 106 5.90 16.53 4.95
CA GLU A 106 6.37 15.19 5.36
C GLU A 106 5.32 14.40 6.15
N VAL A 107 4.73 15.01 7.18
CA VAL A 107 3.66 14.40 7.97
C VAL A 107 2.45 13.94 7.13
N ILE A 108 2.17 14.61 6.00
CA ILE A 108 1.09 14.20 5.09
C ILE A 108 1.55 13.06 4.18
N VAL A 109 2.83 13.03 3.79
CA VAL A 109 3.43 11.90 3.07
C VAL A 109 3.36 10.64 3.92
N GLU A 110 3.79 10.70 5.17
CA GLU A 110 3.72 9.59 6.13
C GLU A 110 2.29 9.06 6.29
N ARG A 111 1.31 9.95 6.49
CA ARG A 111 -0.10 9.54 6.64
C ARG A 111 -0.69 8.97 5.35
N LEU A 112 -0.37 9.54 4.19
CA LEU A 112 -0.81 9.02 2.89
C LEU A 112 -0.29 7.60 2.68
N HIS A 113 1.00 7.42 2.95
CA HIS A 113 1.65 6.13 2.82
C HIS A 113 1.06 5.09 3.78
N TRP A 114 0.93 5.44 5.06
CA TRP A 114 0.29 4.59 6.06
C TRP A 114 -1.14 4.19 5.68
N LEU A 115 -1.94 5.15 5.19
CA LEU A 115 -3.31 4.87 4.73
C LEU A 115 -3.31 3.96 3.48
N ALA A 116 -2.38 4.15 2.56
CA ALA A 116 -2.26 3.34 1.36
C ALA A 116 -1.92 1.88 1.70
N LEU A 117 -1.00 1.66 2.64
CA LEU A 117 -0.68 0.33 3.15
C LEU A 117 -1.89 -0.34 3.81
N LEU A 118 -2.56 0.38 4.72
CA LEU A 118 -3.75 -0.12 5.40
C LEU A 118 -4.85 -0.49 4.40
N VAL A 119 -5.16 0.40 3.46
CA VAL A 119 -6.16 0.13 2.40
C VAL A 119 -5.74 -1.03 1.52
N GLY A 120 -4.44 -1.18 1.23
CA GLY A 120 -3.87 -2.33 0.53
C GLY A 120 -4.18 -3.64 1.26
N TYR A 121 -3.94 -3.70 2.58
CA TYR A 121 -4.29 -4.89 3.37
C TYR A 121 -5.79 -5.18 3.34
N LEU A 122 -6.62 -4.15 3.47
CA LEU A 122 -8.07 -4.32 3.47
C LEU A 122 -8.61 -4.78 2.10
N HIS A 123 -8.01 -4.35 0.99
CA HIS A 123 -8.43 -4.77 -0.35
C HIS A 123 -8.21 -6.26 -0.62
N GLY A 124 -7.30 -6.93 0.09
CA GLY A 124 -7.15 -8.37 -0.02
C GLY A 124 -8.36 -9.16 0.51
N VAL A 125 -9.27 -8.51 1.24
CA VAL A 125 -10.45 -9.14 1.86
C VAL A 125 -11.76 -8.43 1.49
N TYR A 126 -11.71 -7.12 1.24
CA TYR A 126 -12.89 -6.29 1.00
C TYR A 126 -12.81 -5.56 -0.35
N ASN A 127 -13.97 -5.30 -0.95
CA ASN A 127 -14.08 -4.31 -2.03
C ASN A 127 -14.10 -2.88 -1.46
N ASP A 128 -14.05 -1.86 -2.32
CA ASP A 128 -14.06 -0.44 -1.92
C ASP A 128 -15.18 -0.08 -0.94
N PHE A 129 -16.38 -0.63 -1.12
CA PHE A 129 -17.50 -0.39 -0.21
C PHE A 129 -17.22 -0.97 1.18
N GLY A 130 -16.67 -2.18 1.23
CA GLY A 130 -16.24 -2.82 2.47
C GLY A 130 -15.12 -2.04 3.16
N VAL A 131 -14.12 -1.55 2.41
CA VAL A 131 -13.04 -0.70 2.94
C VAL A 131 -13.60 0.57 3.55
N ARG A 132 -14.44 1.32 2.82
CA ARG A 132 -15.08 2.55 3.36
C ARG A 132 -15.82 2.27 4.67
N ARG A 133 -16.64 1.22 4.69
CA ARG A 133 -17.41 0.84 5.87
C ARG A 133 -16.54 0.31 7.00
N TRP A 134 -15.36 -0.25 6.71
CA TRP A 134 -14.44 -0.77 7.73
C TRP A 134 -13.96 0.35 8.66
N PHE A 135 -13.69 1.54 8.12
CA PHE A 135 -13.28 2.73 8.88
C PHE A 135 -14.36 3.28 9.82
N ASP A 136 -15.63 2.99 9.54
CA ASP A 136 -16.78 3.49 10.32
C ASP A 136 -17.31 2.48 11.35
N ARG A 137 -16.80 1.25 11.34
CA ARG A 137 -17.33 0.18 12.21
C ARG A 137 -16.58 0.17 13.54
N PRO A 138 -17.26 0.38 14.68
CA PRO A 138 -16.72 0.14 16.01
C PRO A 138 -16.03 -1.21 16.15
N ARG A 139 -14.90 -1.23 16.87
CA ARG A 139 -14.08 -2.43 17.09
C ARG A 139 -13.81 -2.60 18.57
N VAL A 140 -14.02 -3.81 19.06
CA VAL A 140 -13.69 -4.17 20.45
C VAL A 140 -12.19 -4.01 20.70
N GLN A 141 -11.36 -4.31 19.69
CA GLN A 141 -9.91 -4.13 19.72
C GLN A 141 -9.46 -2.67 19.80
N LEU A 142 -10.37 -1.73 19.51
CA LEU A 142 -10.13 -0.28 19.58
C LEU A 142 -11.01 0.34 20.67
N ASP A 143 -11.28 -0.40 21.75
CA ASP A 143 -12.05 0.07 22.91
C ASP A 143 -13.47 0.56 22.55
N GLY A 144 -14.06 0.00 21.49
CA GLY A 144 -15.38 0.36 20.99
C GLY A 144 -15.40 1.52 20.00
N LEU A 145 -14.24 2.12 19.69
CA LEU A 145 -14.11 3.14 18.66
C LEU A 145 -14.08 2.51 17.27
N SER A 146 -14.56 3.25 16.26
CA SER A 146 -14.23 2.96 14.86
C SER A 146 -12.77 3.33 14.56
N PRO A 147 -12.15 2.75 13.52
CA PRO A 147 -10.79 3.12 13.12
C PRO A 147 -10.61 4.62 12.84
N ALA A 148 -11.60 5.28 12.24
CA ALA A 148 -11.53 6.72 12.01
C ALA A 148 -11.53 7.50 13.34
N GLU A 149 -12.44 7.17 14.27
CA GLU A 149 -12.50 7.81 15.59
C GLU A 149 -11.23 7.57 16.42
N ALA A 150 -10.64 6.38 16.33
CA ALA A 150 -9.39 6.05 17.00
C ALA A 150 -8.24 6.94 16.51
N LEU A 151 -8.10 7.14 15.20
CA LEU A 151 -7.08 8.03 14.63
C LEU A 151 -7.28 9.50 15.03
N GLU A 152 -8.52 9.93 15.22
CA GLU A 152 -8.85 11.30 15.65
C GLU A 152 -8.70 11.51 17.16
N SER A 153 -8.64 10.44 17.96
CA SER A 153 -8.74 10.51 19.43
C SER A 153 -7.61 11.31 20.09
N ASP A 154 -6.40 11.26 19.53
CA ASP A 154 -5.24 12.02 20.04
C ASP A 154 -5.07 13.39 19.36
N GLY A 155 -6.06 13.81 18.56
CA GLY A 155 -6.04 15.05 17.78
C GLY A 155 -5.17 14.96 16.53
N ILE A 156 -3.84 15.00 16.69
CA ILE A 156 -2.89 14.90 15.59
C ILE A 156 -2.20 13.54 15.65
N TRP A 157 -2.56 12.65 14.72
CA TRP A 157 -1.95 11.32 14.66
C TRP A 157 -0.75 11.28 13.70
N THR A 158 0.17 10.36 13.97
CA THR A 158 1.27 9.96 13.09
C THR A 158 1.27 8.43 13.03
N PRO A 159 1.98 7.79 12.08
CA PRO A 159 2.05 6.32 12.01
C PRO A 159 2.43 5.64 13.34
N ASP A 160 3.22 6.32 14.17
CA ASP A 160 3.74 5.80 15.43
C ASP A 160 2.83 6.07 16.65
N THR A 161 1.70 6.78 16.48
CA THR A 161 0.80 6.99 17.63
C THR A 161 0.12 5.68 18.04
N PRO A 162 -0.18 5.48 19.34
CA PRO A 162 -0.73 4.23 19.84
C PRO A 162 -1.99 3.76 19.08
N TRP A 163 -2.88 4.70 18.73
CA TRP A 163 -4.07 4.38 17.96
C TRP A 163 -3.76 3.99 16.51
N ALA A 164 -2.82 4.66 15.85
CA ALA A 164 -2.43 4.29 14.49
C ALA A 164 -1.81 2.89 14.46
N VAL A 165 -0.93 2.56 15.40
CA VAL A 165 -0.35 1.21 15.53
C VAL A 165 -1.46 0.16 15.69
N ARG A 166 -2.39 0.34 16.64
CA ARG A 166 -3.51 -0.60 16.85
C ARG A 166 -4.43 -0.74 15.64
N VAL A 167 -4.70 0.34 14.92
CA VAL A 167 -5.52 0.31 13.70
C VAL A 167 -4.81 -0.47 12.59
N MET A 168 -3.50 -0.29 12.45
CA MET A 168 -2.70 -1.03 11.47
C MET A 168 -2.66 -2.53 11.79
N GLU A 169 -2.40 -2.89 13.05
CA GLU A 169 -2.44 -4.28 13.53
C GLU A 169 -3.78 -4.95 13.22
N LEU A 170 -4.89 -4.24 13.44
CA LEU A 170 -6.22 -4.74 13.11
C LEU A 170 -6.42 -4.94 11.59
N GLY A 171 -5.88 -4.03 10.78
CA GLY A 171 -5.87 -4.15 9.32
C GLY A 171 -5.14 -5.41 8.86
N MET A 172 -3.90 -5.61 9.33
CA MET A 172 -3.07 -6.76 9.00
C MET A 172 -3.69 -8.09 9.46
N ALA A 173 -4.26 -8.11 10.67
CA ALA A 173 -4.94 -9.29 11.20
C ALA A 173 -6.13 -9.74 10.34
N THR A 174 -6.72 -8.83 9.54
CA THR A 174 -7.81 -9.17 8.64
C THR A 174 -7.36 -10.10 7.50
N LEU A 175 -6.10 -10.02 7.08
CA LEU A 175 -5.48 -10.93 6.11
C LEU A 175 -4.95 -12.23 6.74
N GLY A 176 -5.04 -12.39 8.07
CA GLY A 176 -4.36 -13.46 8.79
C GLY A 176 -2.85 -13.26 8.92
N MET A 177 -2.33 -12.06 8.61
CA MET A 177 -0.94 -11.70 8.88
C MET A 177 -0.78 -11.32 10.35
N VAL A 178 0.19 -11.94 11.03
CA VAL A 178 0.58 -11.57 12.40
C VAL A 178 1.58 -10.43 12.30
N ALA A 179 1.35 -9.34 13.03
CA ALA A 179 2.34 -8.27 13.19
C ALA A 179 3.60 -8.86 13.83
N THR A 180 4.73 -8.80 13.13
CA THR A 180 6.04 -9.25 13.61
C THR A 180 6.68 -8.24 14.55
#